data_AF-A0A6A6FEB6-F1
#
_entry.id   AF-A0A6A6FEB6-F1
#
_cell.length_a   1.000
_cell.length_b   1.000
_cell.length_c   1.000
_cell.angle_alpha   90.00
_cell.angle_beta   90.00
_cell.angle_gamma   90.00
#
_symmetry.space_group_name_H-M   'P 1'
#
loop_
_entity.id
_entity.type
_entity.pdbx_description
1 polymer ?
#
loop_
_entity_poly.entity_id
_entity_poly.type
_entity_poly.pdbx_seq_one_letter_code
_entity_poly.pdbx_strand_id
1 'polypeptide(L)'
;MKKTEFANTIQVNSNSLNRFLTQNGSMAGAGNSTYFNAWKFFKERDRVGIKAPKKMKASTSPFFVTYHGAAATAIPDITAIHLRGEETGSVPIYDTCDEIRKKINAHLVKPGVTQASFCRDLAAQLSPGASIQSKQLTDFRSKKGPRHGNTSCVFYAAYVFFEKLRLAEGKPKSKHRKEMEECWAAQGGFDTVHGSNQR
;
A
#
# COMPACT_ATOMS: atom_id res chain seq x y z
N MET A 1 -1.37 -22.87 20.46
CA MET A 1 -0.88 -22.76 21.85
C MET A 1 -1.04 -21.32 22.31
N LYS A 2 -1.76 -21.10 23.41
CA LYS A 2 -1.90 -19.76 24.02
C LYS A 2 -0.61 -19.38 24.78
N LYS A 3 -0.40 -18.10 25.06
CA LYS A 3 0.82 -17.60 25.74
C LYS A 3 1.10 -18.28 27.08
N THR A 4 0.06 -18.47 27.90
CA THR A 4 0.16 -19.14 29.21
C THR A 4 0.51 -20.62 29.06
N GLU A 5 -0.07 -21.29 28.07
CA GLU A 5 0.19 -22.69 27.75
C GLU A 5 1.63 -22.88 27.23
N PHE A 6 2.14 -21.93 26.45
CA PHE A 6 3.54 -21.91 26.02
C PHE A 6 4.50 -21.72 27.19
N ALA A 7 4.22 -20.76 28.10
CA ALA A 7 5.03 -20.54 29.30
C ALA A 7 5.18 -21.82 30.14
N ASN A 8 4.07 -22.52 30.35
CA ASN A 8 4.05 -23.79 31.08
C ASN A 8 4.87 -24.87 30.37
N THR A 9 4.77 -24.95 29.04
CA THR A 9 5.46 -25.97 28.23
C THR A 9 6.98 -25.79 28.22
N ILE A 10 7.46 -24.54 28.16
CA ILE A 10 8.89 -24.23 28.25
C ILE A 10 9.39 -24.07 29.70
N GLN A 11 8.53 -24.39 30.68
CA GLN A 11 8.80 -24.33 32.12
C GLN A 11 9.33 -22.97 32.59
N VAL A 12 8.74 -21.87 32.09
CA VAL A 12 9.06 -20.51 32.56
C VAL A 12 7.85 -19.84 33.19
N ASN A 13 8.11 -18.98 34.17
CA ASN A 13 7.04 -18.18 34.75
C ASN A 13 6.53 -17.12 33.75
N SER A 14 5.24 -16.78 33.85
CA SER A 14 4.59 -15.83 32.93
C SER A 14 5.25 -14.44 32.93
N ASN A 15 5.79 -14.00 34.08
CA ASN A 15 6.46 -12.71 34.20
C ASN A 15 7.79 -12.66 33.44
N SER A 16 8.55 -13.76 33.44
CA SER A 16 9.81 -13.91 32.72
C SER A 16 9.58 -13.94 31.22
N LEU A 17 8.55 -14.67 30.78
CA LEU A 17 8.11 -14.65 29.38
C LEU A 17 7.67 -13.25 28.94
N ASN A 18 6.91 -12.53 29.78
CA ASN A 18 6.50 -11.15 29.50
C ASN A 18 7.71 -10.22 29.36
N ARG A 19 8.65 -10.26 30.31
CA ARG A 19 9.87 -9.44 30.29
C ARG A 19 10.78 -9.76 29.11
N PHE A 20 10.85 -11.03 28.70
CA PHE A 20 11.60 -11.45 27.52
C PHE A 20 10.98 -10.91 26.23
N LEU A 21 9.65 -11.01 26.09
CA LEU A 21 8.93 -10.53 24.91
C LEU A 21 8.97 -9.01 24.70
N THR A 22 9.32 -8.24 25.75
CA THR A 22 9.51 -6.79 25.65
C THR A 22 10.96 -6.38 25.33
N GLN A 23 11.92 -7.31 25.34
CA GLN A 23 13.31 -7.01 24.96
C GLN A 23 13.43 -6.87 23.44
N ASN A 24 14.23 -5.90 22.98
CA ASN A 24 14.52 -5.67 21.57
C ASN A 24 16.03 -5.67 21.33
N GLY A 25 16.49 -6.44 20.35
CA GLY A 25 17.91 -6.60 20.01
C GLY A 25 18.28 -8.07 19.88
N SER A 26 19.24 -8.37 19.00
CA SER A 26 19.66 -9.75 18.68
C SER A 26 20.12 -10.54 19.91
N MET A 27 20.69 -9.86 20.91
CA MET A 27 21.24 -10.47 22.11
C MET A 27 20.58 -10.03 23.42
N ALA A 28 19.60 -9.11 23.37
CA ALA A 28 19.00 -8.49 24.56
C ALA A 28 18.30 -9.50 25.51
N GLY A 29 17.94 -10.68 25.01
CA GLY A 29 17.28 -11.73 25.78
C GLY A 29 18.15 -12.94 26.14
N ALA A 30 19.45 -12.95 25.82
CA ALA A 30 20.30 -14.13 25.99
C ALA A 30 20.55 -14.54 27.45
N GLY A 31 20.50 -13.59 28.39
CA GLY A 31 20.61 -13.87 29.83
C GLY A 31 19.32 -14.42 30.46
N ASN A 32 18.23 -14.58 29.71
CA ASN A 32 16.95 -15.09 30.21
C ASN A 32 16.76 -16.56 29.83
N SER A 33 16.41 -17.41 30.80
CA SER A 33 16.13 -18.84 30.59
C SER A 33 15.03 -19.12 29.56
N THR A 34 14.13 -18.15 29.33
CA THR A 34 13.10 -18.18 28.29
C THR A 34 13.69 -18.39 26.90
N TYR A 35 14.87 -17.80 26.60
CA TYR A 35 15.52 -17.94 25.31
C TYR A 35 15.94 -19.40 25.05
N PHE A 36 16.71 -19.98 25.97
CA PHE A 36 17.24 -21.33 25.84
C PHE A 36 16.12 -22.38 25.81
N ASN A 37 15.12 -22.25 26.70
CA ASN A 37 14.01 -23.19 26.78
C ASN A 37 13.10 -23.11 25.55
N ALA A 38 12.82 -21.91 25.04
CA ALA A 38 12.06 -21.73 23.80
C ALA A 38 12.81 -22.30 22.59
N TRP A 39 14.13 -22.08 22.50
CA TRP A 39 14.95 -22.64 21.42
C TRP A 39 14.91 -24.18 21.40
N LYS A 40 15.06 -24.83 22.56
CA LYS A 40 14.95 -26.28 22.70
C LYS A 40 13.57 -26.78 22.25
N PHE A 41 12.51 -26.11 22.66
CA PHE A 41 11.14 -26.46 22.27
C PHE A 41 10.91 -26.36 20.75
N PHE A 42 11.41 -25.31 20.08
CA PHE A 42 11.27 -25.17 18.64
C PHE A 42 12.13 -26.18 17.86
N LYS A 43 13.34 -26.49 18.33
CA LYS A 43 14.19 -27.54 17.74
C LYS A 43 13.56 -28.92 17.81
N GLU A 44 12.93 -29.26 18.93
CA GLU A 44 12.22 -30.53 19.09
C GLU A 44 11.00 -30.59 18.14
N ARG A 45 10.25 -29.48 17.99
CA ARG A 45 9.14 -29.42 17.02
C ARG A 45 9.58 -29.56 15.57
N ASP A 46 10.71 -28.95 15.21
CA ASP A 46 11.30 -29.10 13.88
C ASP A 46 11.72 -30.56 13.62
N ARG A 47 12.28 -31.25 14.62
CA ARG A 47 12.63 -32.68 14.55
C ARG A 47 11.41 -33.58 14.38
N VAL A 48 10.31 -33.27 15.04
CA VAL A 48 9.03 -34.00 14.95
C VAL A 48 8.26 -33.63 13.66
N GLY A 49 8.81 -32.76 12.81
CA GLY A 49 8.18 -32.32 11.55
C GLY A 49 6.97 -31.39 11.76
N ILE A 50 6.71 -30.96 13.00
CA ILE A 50 5.65 -30.02 13.34
C ILE A 50 6.19 -28.61 13.11
N LYS A 51 6.19 -28.20 11.84
CA LYS A 51 6.59 -26.86 11.41
C LYS A 51 5.93 -25.82 12.31
N ALA A 52 6.72 -24.87 12.82
CA ALA A 52 6.16 -23.70 13.48
C ALA A 52 5.08 -23.09 12.56
N PRO A 53 3.94 -22.61 13.10
CA PRO A 53 3.01 -21.86 12.28
C PRO A 53 3.84 -20.73 11.67
N LYS A 54 4.06 -20.79 10.35
CA LYS A 54 4.63 -19.67 9.62
C LYS A 54 3.82 -18.48 10.13
N LYS A 55 4.47 -17.42 10.62
CA LYS A 55 3.77 -16.15 10.71
C LYS A 55 3.16 -15.98 9.33
N MET A 56 1.84 -16.12 9.24
CA MET A 56 1.12 -15.66 8.09
C MET A 56 1.43 -14.16 8.12
N LYS A 57 2.45 -13.73 7.36
CA LYS A 57 2.21 -12.56 6.52
C LYS A 57 0.97 -12.99 5.76
N ALA A 58 -0.17 -12.37 6.08
CA ALA A 58 -1.47 -12.74 5.54
C ALA A 58 -1.32 -13.08 4.06
N SER A 59 -1.30 -14.38 3.81
CA SER A 59 -1.11 -15.03 2.53
C SER A 59 -2.34 -15.89 2.44
N THR A 60 -3.45 -15.25 2.11
CA THR A 60 -4.71 -15.94 1.93
C THR A 60 -4.75 -16.47 0.51
N SER A 61 -4.61 -17.78 0.38
CA SER A 61 -5.17 -18.55 -0.73
C SER A 61 -5.19 -20.02 -0.32
N PRO A 62 -6.10 -20.86 -0.84
CA PRO A 62 -7.50 -20.66 -1.17
C PRO A 62 -8.38 -21.67 -0.38
N PHE A 63 -9.41 -21.20 0.33
CA PHE A 63 -10.46 -22.10 0.81
C PHE A 63 -11.76 -21.71 0.11
N PHE A 64 -12.15 -22.57 -0.83
CA PHE A 64 -13.48 -22.62 -1.40
C PHE A 64 -14.48 -22.77 -0.25
N VAL A 65 -15.20 -21.71 0.07
CA VAL A 65 -16.57 -21.84 0.57
C VAL A 65 -17.40 -20.95 -0.33
N THR A 66 -18.21 -21.60 -1.16
CA THR A 66 -19.27 -21.01 -1.96
C THR A 66 -20.29 -20.36 -1.03
N TYR A 67 -20.04 -19.10 -0.66
CA TYR A 67 -21.08 -18.19 -0.24
C TYR A 67 -21.55 -17.43 -1.47
N HIS A 68 -22.70 -17.87 -1.99
CA HIS A 68 -23.50 -17.07 -2.89
C HIS A 68 -23.99 -15.83 -2.12
N GLY A 69 -23.52 -14.64 -2.52
CA GLY A 69 -24.20 -13.39 -2.22
C GLY A 69 -23.46 -12.42 -1.30
N ALA A 70 -22.58 -11.61 -1.89
CA ALA A 70 -22.56 -10.14 -1.79
C ALA A 70 -21.36 -9.62 -2.60
N ALA A 71 -21.61 -8.71 -3.54
CA ALA A 71 -20.67 -8.25 -4.55
C ALA A 71 -19.31 -7.82 -3.97
N ALA A 72 -18.27 -8.60 -4.25
CA ALA A 72 -16.91 -8.09 -4.23
C ALA A 72 -16.87 -6.95 -5.26
N THR A 73 -16.67 -5.72 -4.80
CA THR A 73 -16.35 -4.60 -5.69
C THR A 73 -14.96 -4.87 -6.26
N ALA A 74 -14.88 -5.73 -7.27
CA ALA A 74 -13.71 -5.86 -8.11
C ALA A 74 -13.39 -4.45 -8.61
N ILE A 75 -12.15 -4.01 -8.44
CA ILE A 75 -11.68 -2.80 -9.10
C ILE A 75 -11.92 -3.05 -10.60
N PRO A 76 -12.72 -2.22 -11.27
CA PRO A 76 -13.02 -2.44 -12.68
C PRO A 76 -11.72 -2.50 -13.47
N ASP A 77 -11.68 -3.36 -14.49
CA ASP A 77 -10.47 -3.56 -15.29
C ASP A 77 -10.15 -2.27 -16.04
N ILE A 78 -9.09 -1.58 -15.59
CA ILE A 78 -8.61 -0.33 -16.16
C ILE A 78 -7.59 -0.55 -17.29
N THR A 79 -7.16 -1.79 -17.55
CA THR A 79 -6.08 -2.07 -18.52
C THR A 79 -6.48 -1.79 -19.96
N ALA A 80 -7.77 -1.90 -20.29
CA ALA A 80 -8.31 -1.63 -21.61
C ALA A 80 -8.60 -0.14 -21.88
N ILE A 81 -8.46 0.73 -20.87
CA ILE A 81 -8.75 2.16 -21.00
C ILE A 81 -7.44 2.91 -21.23
N HIS A 82 -7.35 3.54 -22.40
CA HIS A 82 -6.22 4.39 -22.79
C HIS A 82 -6.60 5.87 -22.73
N LEU A 83 -5.74 6.68 -22.09
CA LEU A 83 -5.86 8.13 -22.12
C LEU A 83 -5.03 8.70 -23.29
N ARG A 84 -5.53 9.78 -23.92
CA ARG A 84 -4.78 10.47 -24.98
C ARG A 84 -3.49 11.08 -24.39
N GLY A 85 -2.35 10.70 -24.95
CA GLY A 85 -1.02 11.16 -24.50
C GLY A 85 -0.38 10.28 -23.41
N GLU A 86 -0.98 9.14 -23.08
CA GLU A 86 -0.43 8.19 -22.10
C GLU A 86 0.88 7.57 -22.57
N GLU A 87 0.96 7.18 -23.85
CA GLU A 87 2.16 6.60 -24.49
C GLU A 87 3.37 7.54 -24.43
N THR A 88 3.15 8.85 -24.43
CA THR A 88 4.20 9.88 -24.37
C THR A 88 4.38 10.47 -22.99
N GLY A 89 3.63 10.00 -21.98
CA GLY A 89 3.67 10.58 -20.63
C GLY A 89 3.13 12.02 -20.55
N SER A 90 2.39 12.49 -21.57
CA SER A 90 2.00 13.90 -21.75
C SER A 90 0.53 14.17 -21.43
N VAL A 91 -0.11 13.30 -20.65
CA VAL A 91 -1.52 13.45 -20.26
C VAL A 91 -1.70 14.72 -19.41
N PRO A 92 -2.54 15.69 -19.84
CA PRO A 92 -2.83 16.88 -19.06
C PRO A 92 -3.46 16.56 -17.70
N ILE A 93 -2.85 17.05 -16.63
CA ILE A 93 -3.32 16.86 -15.25
C ILE A 93 -4.22 18.04 -14.87
N TYR A 94 -5.42 17.77 -14.35
CA TYR A 94 -6.34 18.82 -13.88
C TYR A 94 -6.69 18.72 -12.40
N ASP A 95 -6.05 17.79 -11.67
CA ASP A 95 -6.19 17.72 -10.22
C ASP A 95 -4.96 18.31 -9.53
N THR A 96 -5.15 18.92 -8.38
CA THR A 96 -4.04 19.34 -7.50
C THR A 96 -3.42 18.15 -6.77
N CYS A 97 -2.22 18.34 -6.21
CA CYS A 97 -1.60 17.33 -5.33
C CYS A 97 -2.47 17.00 -4.10
N ASP A 98 -3.22 17.98 -3.58
CA ASP A 98 -4.13 17.76 -2.44
C ASP A 98 -5.29 16.82 -2.82
N GLU A 99 -5.88 17.01 -4.00
CA GLU A 99 -6.95 16.12 -4.50
C GLU A 99 -6.44 14.71 -4.79
N ILE A 100 -5.26 14.58 -5.41
CA ILE A 100 -4.65 13.27 -5.62
C ILE A 100 -4.38 12.57 -4.28
N ARG A 101 -3.88 13.28 -3.26
CA ARG A 101 -3.69 12.69 -1.92
C ARG A 101 -5.00 12.22 -1.31
N LYS A 102 -6.10 12.98 -1.44
CA LYS A 102 -7.44 12.56 -0.99
C LYS A 102 -7.88 11.27 -1.69
N LYS A 103 -7.73 11.19 -3.02
CA LYS A 103 -8.07 10.00 -3.81
C LYS A 103 -7.23 8.78 -3.41
N ILE A 104 -5.93 8.94 -3.22
CA ILE A 104 -5.03 7.87 -2.74
C ILE A 104 -5.48 7.36 -1.37
N ASN A 105 -5.73 8.25 -0.42
CA ASN A 105 -6.14 7.85 0.93
C ASN A 105 -7.48 7.11 0.91
N ALA A 106 -8.45 7.57 0.11
CA ALA A 106 -9.73 6.87 -0.06
C ALA A 106 -9.56 5.49 -0.72
N HIS A 107 -8.64 5.36 -1.68
CA HIS A 107 -8.37 4.10 -2.35
C HIS A 107 -7.72 3.06 -1.42
N LEU A 108 -6.76 3.48 -0.58
CA LEU A 108 -6.06 2.59 0.36
C LEU A 108 -6.93 2.09 1.53
N VAL A 109 -8.07 2.73 1.80
CA VAL A 109 -9.03 2.28 2.81
C VAL A 109 -9.95 1.18 2.27
N LYS A 110 -10.03 0.98 0.95
CA LYS A 110 -10.86 -0.07 0.34
C LYS A 110 -10.35 -1.46 0.76
N PRO A 111 -11.25 -2.41 1.08
CA PRO A 111 -10.86 -3.76 1.46
C PRO A 111 -10.09 -4.45 0.32
N GLY A 112 -9.01 -5.15 0.65
CA GLY A 112 -8.18 -5.87 -0.32
C GLY A 112 -7.13 -5.02 -1.04
N VAL A 113 -7.14 -3.69 -0.90
CA VAL A 113 -6.09 -2.82 -1.45
C VAL A 113 -4.92 -2.74 -0.47
N THR A 114 -3.74 -3.14 -0.93
CA THR A 114 -2.49 -2.97 -0.16
C THR A 114 -1.67 -1.83 -0.76
N GLN A 115 -0.84 -1.18 0.05
CA GLN A 115 0.08 -0.16 -0.46
C GLN A 115 1.00 -0.72 -1.55
N ALA A 116 1.46 -1.97 -1.40
CA ALA A 116 2.33 -2.62 -2.37
C ALA A 116 1.62 -2.98 -3.68
N SER A 117 0.36 -3.42 -3.63
CA SER A 117 -0.44 -3.65 -4.85
C SER A 117 -0.68 -2.34 -5.57
N PHE A 118 -1.08 -1.30 -4.84
CA PHE A 118 -1.30 0.02 -5.42
C PHE A 118 -0.03 0.60 -6.07
N CYS A 119 1.15 0.43 -5.47
CA CYS A 119 2.41 0.84 -6.12
C CYS A 119 2.65 0.13 -7.46
N ARG A 120 2.25 -1.14 -7.61
CA ARG A 120 2.33 -1.87 -8.88
C ARG A 120 1.33 -1.34 -9.89
N ASP A 121 0.10 -1.08 -9.45
CA ASP A 121 -0.97 -0.53 -10.29
C ASP A 121 -0.59 0.85 -10.84
N LEU A 122 0.06 1.68 -10.01
CA LEU A 122 0.63 2.97 -10.42
C LEU A 122 1.81 2.82 -11.38
N ALA A 123 2.72 1.87 -11.11
CA ALA A 123 3.87 1.63 -12.00
C ALA A 123 3.43 1.20 -13.40
N ALA A 124 2.30 0.48 -13.52
CA ALA A 124 1.70 0.11 -14.79
C ALA A 124 1.15 1.31 -15.61
N GLN A 125 1.01 2.49 -15.00
CA GLN A 125 0.61 3.73 -15.69
C GLN A 125 1.81 4.56 -16.18
N LEU A 126 3.03 4.06 -15.99
CA LEU A 126 4.26 4.70 -16.43
C LEU A 126 4.85 3.93 -17.61
N SER A 127 5.86 4.51 -18.24
CA SER A 127 6.62 3.87 -19.31
C SER A 127 7.16 2.49 -18.88
N PRO A 128 7.23 1.51 -19.80
CA PRO A 128 7.77 0.19 -19.51
C PRO A 128 9.14 0.25 -18.80
N GLY A 129 9.27 -0.48 -17.69
CA GLY A 129 10.49 -0.48 -16.87
C GLY A 129 10.52 0.54 -15.73
N ALA A 130 9.54 1.45 -15.65
CA ALA A 130 9.38 2.32 -14.50
C ALA A 130 8.88 1.53 -13.28
N SER A 131 9.32 1.93 -12.08
CA SER A 131 8.84 1.36 -10.82
C SER A 131 8.56 2.47 -9.82
N ILE A 132 7.56 2.25 -8.97
CA ILE A 132 7.22 3.16 -7.87
C ILE A 132 7.55 2.47 -6.56
N GLN A 133 8.42 3.10 -5.78
CA GLN A 133 8.79 2.61 -4.45
C GLN A 133 7.75 3.06 -3.42
N SER A 134 7.46 2.20 -2.43
CA SER A 134 6.56 2.54 -1.33
C SER A 134 6.97 3.80 -0.58
N LYS A 135 8.28 4.10 -0.52
CA LYS A 135 8.79 5.35 0.06
C LYS A 135 8.32 6.58 -0.72
N GLN A 136 8.39 6.56 -2.06
CA GLN A 136 7.94 7.68 -2.90
C GLN A 136 6.45 7.96 -2.69
N LEU A 137 5.63 6.90 -2.59
CA LEU A 137 4.20 7.03 -2.29
C LEU A 137 3.96 7.63 -0.89
N THR A 138 4.67 7.15 0.12
CA THR A 138 4.57 7.67 1.49
C THR A 138 5.02 9.13 1.58
N ASP A 139 6.13 9.49 0.94
CA ASP A 139 6.67 10.85 0.89
C ASP A 139 5.73 11.80 0.13
N PHE A 140 5.08 11.34 -0.95
CA PHE A 140 4.07 12.15 -1.63
C PHE A 140 2.87 12.40 -0.70
N ARG A 141 2.39 11.37 0.01
CA ARG A 141 1.25 11.44 0.93
C ARG A 141 1.49 12.30 2.17
N SER A 142 2.74 12.43 2.63
CA SER A 142 3.08 13.22 3.81
C SER A 142 3.17 14.73 3.56
N LYS A 143 3.33 15.14 2.29
CA LYS A 143 3.34 16.55 1.87
C LYS A 143 1.95 17.19 2.01
N LYS A 144 1.92 18.53 2.07
CA LYS A 144 0.70 19.33 2.18
C LYS A 144 0.74 20.50 1.21
N GLY A 145 -0.40 20.86 0.63
CA GLY A 145 -0.57 22.01 -0.25
C GLY A 145 -0.64 21.65 -1.74
N PRO A 146 -1.24 22.52 -2.56
CA PRO A 146 -1.74 22.15 -3.88
C PRO A 146 -0.65 21.76 -4.88
N ARG A 147 0.56 22.34 -4.78
CA ARG A 147 1.72 22.05 -5.65
C ARG A 147 2.77 21.12 -5.04
N HIS A 148 2.69 20.81 -3.74
CA HIS A 148 3.75 20.04 -3.10
C HIS A 148 3.72 18.56 -3.51
N GLY A 149 4.72 18.16 -4.32
CA GLY A 149 4.83 16.83 -4.90
C GLY A 149 4.47 16.74 -6.39
N ASN A 150 4.23 17.88 -7.05
CA ASN A 150 3.81 17.97 -8.45
C ASN A 150 4.81 17.38 -9.46
N THR A 151 6.11 17.39 -9.14
CA THR A 151 7.17 16.80 -9.97
C THR A 151 7.38 15.29 -9.72
N SER A 152 6.63 14.69 -8.80
CA SER A 152 6.78 13.27 -8.48
C SER A 152 6.13 12.39 -9.55
N CYS A 153 6.78 11.29 -9.95
CA CYS A 153 6.18 10.28 -10.81
C CYS A 153 4.88 9.69 -10.22
N VAL A 154 4.76 9.66 -8.89
CA VAL A 154 3.55 9.21 -8.17
C VAL A 154 2.36 10.11 -8.50
N PHE A 155 2.57 11.41 -8.66
CA PHE A 155 1.49 12.35 -8.96
C PHE A 155 0.88 12.08 -10.34
N TYR A 156 1.73 12.00 -11.37
CA TYR A 156 1.31 11.68 -12.73
C TYR A 156 0.63 10.30 -12.80
N ALA A 157 1.30 9.26 -12.29
CA ALA A 157 0.79 7.89 -12.33
C ALA A 157 -0.56 7.76 -11.61
N ALA A 158 -0.71 8.41 -10.45
CA ALA A 158 -1.95 8.36 -9.68
C ALA A 158 -3.08 9.09 -10.40
N TYR A 159 -2.81 10.23 -11.04
CA TYR A 159 -3.81 10.93 -11.84
C TYR A 159 -4.32 10.06 -12.99
N VAL A 160 -3.41 9.47 -13.78
CA VAL A 160 -3.77 8.55 -14.88
C VAL A 160 -4.60 7.37 -14.36
N PHE A 161 -4.15 6.72 -13.27
CA PHE A 161 -4.87 5.62 -12.65
C PHE A 161 -6.30 5.99 -12.25
N PHE A 162 -6.48 7.11 -11.53
CA PHE A 162 -7.82 7.52 -11.08
C PHE A 162 -8.71 7.98 -12.22
N GLU A 163 -8.15 8.51 -13.30
CA GLU A 163 -8.93 8.83 -14.48
C GLU A 163 -9.43 7.61 -15.23
N LYS A 164 -8.58 6.61 -15.42
CA LYS A 164 -9.02 5.33 -15.97
C LYS A 164 -10.07 4.67 -15.09
N LEU A 165 -9.87 4.70 -13.77
CA LEU A 165 -10.85 4.18 -12.81
C LEU A 165 -12.19 4.92 -12.92
N ARG A 166 -12.18 6.25 -13.07
CA ARG A 166 -13.40 7.05 -13.27
C ARG A 166 -14.12 6.65 -14.55
N LEU A 167 -13.39 6.50 -15.66
CA LEU A 167 -13.95 6.08 -16.94
C LEU A 167 -14.54 4.67 -16.87
N ALA A 168 -13.85 3.74 -16.21
CA ALA A 168 -14.31 2.37 -16.03
C ALA A 168 -15.58 2.30 -15.16
N GLU A 169 -15.67 3.14 -14.13
CA GLU A 169 -16.85 3.26 -13.27
C GLU A 169 -17.97 4.12 -13.89
N GLY A 170 -17.77 4.71 -15.08
CA GLY A 170 -18.74 5.58 -15.74
C GLY A 170 -19.08 6.87 -14.97
N LYS A 171 -18.21 7.30 -14.06
CA LYS A 171 -18.49 8.44 -13.17
C LYS A 171 -18.27 9.78 -13.88
N PRO A 172 -19.13 10.79 -13.62
CA PRO A 172 -18.92 12.12 -14.14
C PRO A 172 -17.64 12.75 -13.55
N LYS A 173 -17.09 13.74 -14.26
CA LYS A 173 -15.97 14.55 -13.73
C LYS A 173 -16.40 15.28 -12.46
N SER A 174 -15.49 15.36 -11.48
CA SER A 174 -15.74 16.12 -10.25
C SER A 174 -15.90 17.62 -10.53
N LYS A 175 -16.59 18.34 -9.64
CA LYS A 175 -16.71 19.80 -9.71
C LYS A 175 -15.34 20.48 -9.78
N HIS A 176 -14.41 20.07 -8.90
CA HIS A 176 -13.04 20.57 -8.89
C HIS A 176 -12.36 20.41 -10.25
N ARG A 177 -12.49 19.24 -10.89
CA ARG A 177 -11.87 19.01 -12.20
C ARG A 177 -12.43 19.92 -13.28
N LYS A 178 -13.74 20.20 -13.28
CA LYS A 178 -14.34 21.14 -14.24
C LYS A 178 -13.81 22.56 -14.04
N GLU A 179 -13.72 23.01 -12.79
CA GLU A 179 -13.16 24.32 -12.44
C GLU A 179 -11.68 24.43 -12.85
N MET A 180 -10.88 23.39 -12.59
CA MET A 180 -9.46 23.39 -12.98
C MET A 180 -9.26 23.26 -14.49
N GLU A 181 -10.12 22.51 -15.20
CA GLU A 181 -10.13 22.50 -16.68
C GLU A 181 -10.43 23.90 -17.22
N GLU A 182 -11.38 24.64 -16.64
CA GLU A 182 -11.67 26.03 -17.04
C GLU A 182 -10.48 26.97 -16.79
N CYS A 183 -9.83 26.86 -15.63
CA CYS A 183 -8.69 27.71 -15.28
C CYS A 183 -7.39 27.38 -16.04
N TRP A 184 -7.13 26.10 -16.32
CA TRP A 184 -5.84 25.63 -16.84
C TRP A 184 -5.89 25.04 -18.26
N ALA A 185 -7.05 25.03 -18.91
CA ALA A 185 -7.17 24.57 -20.30
C ALA A 185 -6.17 25.28 -21.23
N ALA A 186 -6.02 26.59 -21.10
CA ALA A 186 -5.09 27.37 -21.91
C ALA A 186 -3.61 27.08 -21.64
N GLN A 187 -3.29 26.49 -20.48
CA GLN A 187 -1.93 26.22 -20.01
C GLN A 187 -1.52 24.75 -20.21
N GLY A 188 -2.41 23.91 -20.74
CA GLY A 188 -2.14 22.48 -20.90
C GLY A 188 -2.25 21.66 -19.61
N GLY A 189 -2.87 22.22 -18.55
CA GLY A 189 -3.07 21.56 -17.26
C GLY A 189 -2.17 22.07 -16.13
N PHE A 190 -2.10 21.28 -15.07
CA PHE A 190 -1.34 21.56 -13.86
C PHE A 190 0.15 21.39 -14.10
N ASP A 191 0.95 22.32 -13.57
CA ASP A 191 2.39 22.30 -13.72
C ASP A 191 3.02 21.11 -12.99
N THR A 192 3.60 20.20 -13.78
CA THR A 192 4.35 19.02 -13.32
C THR A 192 5.87 19.20 -13.41
N VAL A 193 6.35 20.33 -13.91
CA VAL A 193 7.77 20.56 -14.22
C VAL A 193 8.44 21.41 -13.14
N HIS A 194 7.83 22.53 -12.75
CA HIS A 194 8.43 23.43 -11.77
C HIS A 194 7.98 23.04 -10.37
N GLY A 195 8.93 22.59 -9.55
CA GLY A 195 8.65 22.22 -8.16
C GLY A 195 8.07 23.38 -7.36
N SER A 196 7.33 23.08 -6.29
CA SER A 196 6.69 24.08 -5.42
C SER A 196 7.59 25.21 -4.88
N ASN A 197 8.92 25.04 -4.96
CA ASN A 197 9.92 25.98 -4.47
C ASN A 197 10.45 26.91 -5.58
N GLN A 198 10.08 26.69 -6.83
CA GLN A 198 10.47 27.51 -7.97
C GLN A 198 9.26 28.37 -8.35
N ARG A 199 9.45 29.70 -8.28
CA ARG A 199 8.47 30.71 -8.65
C ARG A 199 8.50 30.93 -10.16
#